data_AF-A0A6N4WZZ3-F1
#
_entry.id   AF-A0A6N4WZZ3-F1
#
_cell.length_a   1.000
_cell.length_b   1.000
_cell.length_c   1.000
_cell.angle_alpha   90.00
_cell.angle_beta   90.00
_cell.angle_gamma   90.00
#
_symmetry.space_group_name_H-M   'P 1'
#
loop_
_entity.id
_entity.type
_entity.pdbx_description
1 polymer ?
#
loop_
_entity_poly.entity_id
_entity_poly.type
_entity_poly.pdbx_seq_one_letter_code
_entity_poly.pdbx_strand_id
1 'polypeptide(L)'
;MKLLPIVTFLALSFSALPSIAIAGRAPAERDFKIVEREQNKDTGTFQFYRRTLRGTERTNNSMNRLSMLSEDQGKYPTPQSACGPTAMLNILVWYEKYGLIQPSFRDANTENYKFKLFREIDSRLSKQTGSVRTEENGVSDLDTAMVMDAIVRENSKNEVRIHTDIIKAPLKLNDLIDTMQNFRSGYLIVTPKSHSTGKMLNDHAATLIRADRSGYITLATWGQLYRGLLKKRPDGQWFIPQDPTHMELKVQAMMRFIPFRPTTPEDR
;
A
#
# COMPACT_ATOMS: atom_id res chain seq x y z
N MET A 1 1.15 -22.36 76.54
CA MET A 1 1.96 -22.13 75.32
C MET A 1 1.14 -22.56 74.12
N LYS A 2 0.65 -21.60 73.32
CA LYS A 2 -0.24 -21.83 72.17
C LYS A 2 0.59 -21.86 70.89
N LEU A 3 0.48 -22.94 70.11
CA LEU A 3 0.99 -23.04 68.74
C LEU A 3 -0.11 -22.56 67.78
N LEU A 4 0.18 -21.54 66.98
CA LEU A 4 -0.63 -21.10 65.83
C LEU A 4 -0.15 -21.85 64.57
N PRO A 5 -1.07 -22.32 63.69
CA PRO A 5 -0.73 -22.58 62.30
C PRO A 5 -0.96 -21.33 61.46
N ILE A 6 0.09 -20.88 60.77
CA ILE A 6 0.03 -19.85 59.72
C ILE A 6 -0.50 -20.53 58.46
N VAL A 7 -1.73 -20.20 58.06
CA VAL A 7 -2.28 -20.56 56.76
C VAL A 7 -2.00 -19.41 55.80
N THR A 8 -1.06 -19.61 54.89
CA THR A 8 -0.72 -18.67 53.82
C THR A 8 -1.76 -18.79 52.71
N PHE A 9 -2.70 -17.84 52.61
CA PHE A 9 -3.56 -17.69 51.44
C PHE A 9 -2.79 -16.94 50.34
N LEU A 10 -2.41 -17.66 49.28
CA LEU A 10 -1.89 -17.06 48.05
C LEU A 10 -3.08 -16.60 47.20
N ALA A 11 -3.39 -15.31 47.24
CA ALA A 11 -4.37 -14.70 46.34
C ALA A 11 -3.70 -14.47 44.96
N LEU A 12 -3.94 -15.36 44.01
CA LEU A 12 -3.66 -15.14 42.59
C LEU A 12 -4.66 -14.12 42.05
N SER A 13 -4.34 -12.84 42.19
CA SER A 13 -5.02 -11.77 41.46
C SER A 13 -4.63 -11.85 39.98
N PHE A 14 -5.49 -12.49 39.18
CA PHE A 14 -5.52 -12.32 37.74
C PHE A 14 -5.83 -10.85 37.44
N SER A 15 -4.80 -10.02 37.27
CA SER A 15 -4.94 -8.71 36.66
C SER A 15 -5.19 -8.93 35.16
N ALA A 16 -6.46 -9.12 34.80
CA ALA A 16 -6.91 -8.94 33.43
C ALA A 16 -6.58 -7.49 33.05
N LEU A 17 -5.53 -7.30 32.26
CA LEU A 17 -5.23 -6.01 31.66
C LEU A 17 -6.48 -5.59 30.88
N PRO A 18 -7.03 -4.39 31.12
CA PRO A 18 -8.13 -3.90 30.32
C PRO A 18 -7.63 -3.84 28.89
N SER A 19 -8.24 -4.65 28.03
CA SER A 19 -8.06 -4.58 26.60
C SER A 19 -8.43 -3.16 26.20
N ILE A 20 -7.43 -2.33 25.88
CA ILE A 20 -7.64 -0.99 25.36
C ILE A 20 -8.20 -1.20 23.95
N ALA A 21 -9.50 -1.47 23.87
CA ALA A 21 -10.28 -1.24 22.68
C ALA A 21 -10.21 0.28 22.47
N ILE A 22 -9.28 0.72 21.64
CA ILE A 22 -9.36 2.05 21.03
C ILE A 22 -10.73 2.07 20.38
N ALA A 23 -11.67 2.81 20.97
CA ALA A 23 -12.98 3.05 20.39
C ALA A 23 -12.73 3.65 19.01
N GLY A 24 -12.79 2.81 17.98
CA GLY A 24 -12.69 3.24 16.61
C GLY A 24 -13.83 4.23 16.39
N ARG A 25 -13.49 5.51 16.15
CA ARG A 25 -14.46 6.49 15.66
C ARG A 25 -15.23 5.81 14.52
N ALA A 26 -16.56 5.79 14.62
CA ALA A 26 -17.39 5.26 13.54
C ALA A 26 -16.91 5.89 12.21
N PRO A 27 -16.67 5.09 11.16
CA PRO A 27 -16.16 5.61 9.90
C PRO A 27 -17.12 6.67 9.37
N ALA A 28 -16.69 7.93 9.39
CA ALA A 28 -17.51 9.04 8.96
C ALA A 28 -17.68 9.01 7.45
N GLU A 29 -18.90 9.29 7.01
CA GLU A 29 -19.21 9.44 5.59
C GLU A 29 -18.48 10.68 5.04
N ARG A 30 -17.80 10.53 3.89
CA ARG A 30 -17.07 11.63 3.24
C ARG A 30 -16.96 11.43 1.74
N ASP A 31 -16.46 12.46 1.07
CA ASP A 31 -16.21 12.43 -0.36
C ASP A 31 -14.87 11.75 -0.67
N PHE A 32 -14.90 10.87 -1.66
CA PHE A 32 -13.80 10.11 -2.20
C PHE A 32 -13.70 10.34 -3.70
N LYS A 33 -12.48 10.43 -4.22
CA LYS A 33 -12.22 10.64 -5.65
C LYS A 33 -11.67 9.37 -6.30
N ILE A 34 -12.36 8.86 -7.31
CA ILE A 34 -11.90 7.76 -8.15
C ILE A 34 -11.39 8.31 -9.48
N VAL A 35 -10.45 7.62 -10.11
CA VAL A 35 -9.98 7.95 -11.46
C VAL A 35 -10.75 7.09 -12.45
N GLU A 36 -11.32 7.73 -13.48
CA GLU A 36 -12.00 7.07 -14.58
C GLU A 36 -11.40 7.54 -15.91
N ARG A 37 -11.56 6.73 -16.95
CA ARG A 37 -11.13 7.04 -18.31
C ARG A 37 -12.32 6.91 -19.24
N GLU A 38 -12.53 7.90 -20.07
CA GLU A 38 -13.52 7.87 -21.14
C GLU A 38 -12.83 8.14 -22.46
N GLN A 39 -13.30 7.47 -23.51
CA GLN A 39 -12.87 7.76 -24.87
C GLN A 39 -13.69 8.96 -25.36
N ASN A 40 -13.00 10.05 -25.68
CA ASN A 40 -13.65 11.19 -26.30
C ASN A 40 -14.16 10.76 -27.68
N LYS A 41 -15.47 10.86 -27.89
CA LYS A 41 -16.15 10.36 -29.11
C LYS A 41 -15.73 11.10 -30.37
N ASP A 42 -15.31 12.36 -30.25
CA ASP A 42 -14.98 13.21 -31.39
C ASP A 42 -13.52 13.05 -31.84
N THR A 43 -12.62 12.81 -30.90
CA THR A 43 -11.17 12.72 -31.15
C THR A 43 -10.64 11.29 -31.13
N GLY A 44 -11.42 10.33 -30.62
CA GLY A 44 -10.98 8.96 -30.37
C GLY A 44 -9.93 8.82 -29.26
N THR A 45 -9.50 9.93 -28.66
CA THR A 45 -8.47 9.96 -27.60
C THR A 45 -9.07 9.64 -26.24
N PHE A 46 -8.31 8.94 -25.40
CA PHE A 46 -8.72 8.71 -24.03
C PHE A 46 -8.42 9.94 -23.15
N GLN A 47 -9.42 10.35 -22.37
CA GLN A 47 -9.29 11.41 -21.37
C GLN A 47 -9.53 10.84 -19.98
N PHE A 48 -8.71 11.27 -19.02
CA PHE A 48 -8.88 10.91 -17.61
C PHE A 48 -9.68 11.99 -16.89
N TYR A 49 -10.60 11.57 -16.04
CA TYR A 49 -11.31 12.46 -15.14
C TYR A 49 -11.41 11.86 -13.75
N ARG A 50 -11.70 12.73 -12.78
CA ARG A 50 -11.90 12.33 -11.38
C ARG A 50 -13.37 12.42 -11.05
N ARG A 51 -13.98 11.31 -10.68
CA ARG A 51 -15.36 11.27 -10.20
C ARG A 51 -15.38 11.25 -8.68
N THR A 52 -16.22 12.11 -8.10
CA THR A 52 -16.42 12.13 -6.64
C THR A 52 -17.57 11.20 -6.28
N LEU A 53 -17.33 10.30 -5.34
CA LEU A 53 -18.31 9.41 -4.74
C LEU A 53 -18.33 9.64 -3.24
N ARG A 54 -19.52 9.62 -2.65
CA ARG A 54 -19.69 9.67 -1.20
C ARG A 54 -19.68 8.25 -0.64
N GLY A 55 -19.10 8.06 0.54
CA GLY A 55 -18.99 6.72 1.12
C GLY A 55 -18.34 6.69 2.49
N THR A 56 -18.04 5.49 2.97
CA THR A 56 -17.36 5.25 4.25
C THR A 56 -16.07 4.46 4.04
N GLU A 57 -14.99 4.87 4.71
CA GLU A 57 -13.70 4.19 4.60
C GLU A 57 -13.77 2.77 5.18
N ARG A 58 -13.13 1.81 4.52
CA ARG A 58 -13.04 0.43 5.01
C ARG A 58 -12.02 0.33 6.13
N THR A 59 -12.48 -0.09 7.30
CA THR A 59 -11.69 -0.20 8.54
C THR A 59 -10.99 -1.55 8.66
N ASN A 60 -9.78 -1.56 9.23
CA ASN A 60 -9.05 -2.75 9.68
C ASN A 60 -8.29 -2.42 10.96
N ASN A 61 -7.85 -3.44 11.69
CA ASN A 61 -6.82 -3.26 12.71
C ASN A 61 -5.47 -2.92 12.03
N SER A 62 -5.00 -1.69 12.22
CA SER A 62 -3.74 -1.18 11.65
C SER A 62 -2.50 -2.05 11.94
N MET A 63 -2.52 -2.87 13.01
CA MET A 63 -1.42 -3.77 13.37
C MET A 63 -1.14 -4.86 12.33
N ASN A 64 -2.12 -5.18 11.48
CA ASN A 64 -2.02 -6.19 10.43
C ASN A 64 -1.08 -5.79 9.27
N ARG A 65 -0.68 -4.52 9.20
CA ARG A 65 0.18 -4.00 8.12
C ARG A 65 1.60 -4.56 8.13
N LEU A 66 2.10 -4.98 9.29
CA LEU A 66 3.43 -5.60 9.42
C LEU A 66 3.55 -6.92 8.62
N SER A 67 2.43 -7.48 8.16
CA SER A 67 2.41 -8.66 7.32
C SER A 67 2.42 -8.36 5.81
N MET A 68 2.50 -7.09 5.40
CA MET A 68 2.76 -6.77 3.99
C MET A 68 4.07 -7.41 3.57
N LEU A 69 4.04 -8.09 2.43
CA LEU A 69 5.20 -8.80 1.89
C LEU A 69 6.16 -7.81 1.25
N SER A 70 7.42 -8.23 1.14
CA SER A 70 8.39 -7.62 0.25
C SER A 70 8.74 -8.64 -0.80
N GLU A 71 8.05 -8.59 -1.93
CA GLU A 71 8.36 -9.47 -3.05
C GLU A 71 9.59 -8.97 -3.82
N ASP A 72 10.37 -9.91 -4.33
CA ASP A 72 11.51 -9.63 -5.18
C ASP A 72 11.05 -9.55 -6.64
N GLN A 73 11.17 -8.36 -7.22
CA GLN A 73 10.78 -8.12 -8.61
C GLN A 73 11.56 -9.00 -9.61
N GLY A 74 12.77 -9.45 -9.25
CA GLY A 74 13.59 -10.34 -10.08
C GLY A 74 13.01 -11.75 -10.24
N LYS A 75 12.00 -12.12 -9.44
CA LYS A 75 11.33 -13.42 -9.52
C LYS A 75 10.20 -13.47 -10.53
N TYR A 76 9.79 -12.33 -11.11
CA TYR A 76 8.67 -12.27 -12.03
C TYR A 76 9.11 -12.00 -13.47
N PRO A 77 8.34 -12.47 -14.48
CA PRO A 77 8.66 -12.26 -15.87
C PRO A 77 8.73 -10.76 -16.15
N THR A 78 9.78 -10.35 -16.86
CA THR A 78 9.87 -9.01 -17.44
C THR A 78 8.64 -8.75 -18.30
N PRO A 79 8.04 -7.54 -18.17
CA PRO A 79 8.74 -6.36 -18.62
C PRO A 79 9.34 -5.60 -17.43
N GLN A 80 10.66 -5.56 -17.40
CA GLN A 80 11.58 -4.41 -17.21
C GLN A 80 11.20 -3.16 -16.36
N SER A 81 9.93 -2.95 -15.98
CA SER A 81 9.45 -2.07 -14.91
C SER A 81 8.49 -2.82 -13.96
N ALA A 82 8.90 -4.00 -13.49
CA ALA A 82 8.10 -4.84 -12.57
C ALA A 82 7.84 -4.19 -11.20
N CYS A 83 8.47 -3.06 -10.88
CA CYS A 83 8.35 -2.39 -9.58
C CYS A 83 6.91 -1.96 -9.25
N GLY A 84 6.19 -1.33 -10.18
CA GLY A 84 4.78 -0.94 -10.02
C GLY A 84 3.87 -2.15 -9.75
N PRO A 85 3.83 -3.16 -10.64
CA PRO A 85 3.08 -4.39 -10.40
C PRO A 85 3.47 -5.12 -9.11
N THR A 86 4.75 -5.15 -8.75
CA THR A 86 5.22 -5.79 -7.51
C THR A 86 4.73 -5.02 -6.27
N ALA A 87 4.75 -3.68 -6.31
CA ALA A 87 4.20 -2.86 -5.23
C ALA A 87 2.68 -3.06 -5.09
N MET A 88 1.95 -3.16 -6.21
CA MET A 88 0.53 -3.51 -6.21
C MET A 88 0.29 -4.92 -5.67
N LEU A 89 1.12 -5.90 -6.06
CA LEU A 89 1.06 -7.28 -5.56
C LEU A 89 1.18 -7.32 -4.05
N ASN A 90 2.20 -6.66 -3.47
CA ASN A 90 2.40 -6.58 -2.02
C ASN A 90 1.14 -6.05 -1.29
N ILE A 91 0.47 -5.06 -1.88
CA ILE A 91 -0.75 -4.44 -1.33
C ILE A 91 -1.98 -5.35 -1.50
N LEU A 92 -2.18 -5.92 -2.69
CA LEU A 92 -3.33 -6.76 -3.01
C LEU A 92 -3.33 -8.06 -2.22
N VAL A 93 -2.16 -8.71 -2.07
CA VAL A 93 -2.02 -9.89 -1.19
C VAL A 93 -2.36 -9.54 0.26
N TRP A 94 -1.99 -8.34 0.72
CA TRP A 94 -2.35 -7.87 2.05
C TRP A 94 -3.86 -7.65 2.19
N TYR A 95 -4.51 -7.05 1.20
CA TYR A 95 -5.97 -6.89 1.16
C TYR A 95 -6.71 -8.23 1.19
N GLU A 96 -6.25 -9.22 0.42
CA GLU A 96 -6.83 -10.57 0.41
C GLU A 96 -6.66 -11.26 1.77
N LYS A 97 -5.44 -11.22 2.32
CA LYS A 97 -5.12 -11.87 3.60
C LYS A 97 -5.97 -11.37 4.76
N TYR A 98 -6.33 -10.09 4.76
CA TYR A 98 -7.10 -9.47 5.82
C TYR A 98 -8.57 -9.22 5.47
N GLY A 99 -9.05 -9.80 4.37
CA GLY A 99 -10.49 -9.86 4.06
C GLY A 99 -11.09 -8.55 3.55
N LEU A 100 -10.29 -7.65 2.97
CA LEU A 100 -10.83 -6.51 2.23
C LEU A 100 -11.46 -6.96 0.90
N ILE A 101 -10.81 -7.90 0.23
CA ILE A 101 -11.22 -8.47 -1.05
C ILE A 101 -11.09 -10.00 -1.03
N GLN A 102 -11.81 -10.68 -1.91
CA GLN A 102 -11.71 -12.13 -2.04
C GLN A 102 -10.44 -12.53 -2.80
N PRO A 103 -9.81 -13.67 -2.45
CA PRO A 103 -8.64 -14.12 -3.18
C PRO A 103 -8.94 -14.50 -4.63
N SER A 104 -8.13 -14.01 -5.59
CA SER A 104 -8.33 -14.29 -7.02
C SER A 104 -7.95 -15.72 -7.44
N PHE A 105 -7.00 -16.37 -6.77
CA PHE A 105 -6.48 -17.70 -7.17
C PHE A 105 -6.46 -18.69 -6.00
N ARG A 106 -7.65 -18.94 -5.42
CA ARG A 106 -7.83 -19.75 -4.18
C ARG A 106 -7.20 -21.15 -4.21
N ASP A 107 -7.09 -21.76 -5.39
CA ASP A 107 -6.63 -23.15 -5.54
C ASP A 107 -5.16 -23.28 -5.95
N ALA A 108 -4.42 -22.17 -6.07
CA ALA A 108 -3.01 -22.20 -6.41
C ALA A 108 -2.14 -22.39 -5.15
N ASN A 109 -1.06 -23.16 -5.25
CA ASN A 109 0.00 -23.14 -4.23
C ASN A 109 0.59 -21.71 -4.12
N THR A 110 1.22 -21.40 -2.99
CA THR A 110 1.63 -20.01 -2.66
C THR A 110 2.48 -19.34 -3.74
N GLU A 111 3.43 -20.05 -4.35
CA GLU A 111 4.29 -19.48 -5.40
C GLU A 111 3.51 -19.23 -6.70
N ASN A 112 2.72 -20.21 -7.12
CA ASN A 112 1.87 -20.07 -8.31
C ASN A 112 0.79 -19.01 -8.13
N TYR A 113 0.26 -18.85 -6.91
CA TYR A 113 -0.71 -17.82 -6.56
C TYR A 113 -0.13 -16.42 -6.80
N LYS A 114 1.05 -16.12 -6.23
CA LYS A 114 1.70 -14.80 -6.38
C LYS A 114 2.07 -14.51 -7.82
N PHE A 115 2.60 -15.52 -8.53
CA PHE A 115 2.95 -15.41 -9.94
C PHE A 115 1.72 -15.10 -10.82
N LYS A 116 0.61 -15.82 -10.62
CA LYS A 116 -0.64 -15.57 -11.36
C LYS A 116 -1.19 -14.17 -11.08
N LEU A 117 -1.18 -13.74 -9.82
CA LEU A 117 -1.62 -12.40 -9.44
C LEU A 117 -0.73 -11.30 -10.02
N PHE A 118 0.59 -11.47 -9.98
CA PHE A 118 1.52 -10.56 -10.66
C PHE A 118 1.19 -10.42 -12.15
N ARG A 119 1.03 -11.54 -12.86
CA ARG A 119 0.73 -11.53 -14.31
C ARG A 119 -0.60 -10.86 -14.63
N GLU A 120 -1.61 -11.03 -13.78
CA GLU A 120 -2.89 -10.37 -13.95
C GLU A 120 -2.76 -8.85 -13.80
N ILE A 121 -2.05 -8.39 -12.75
CA ILE A 121 -1.78 -6.97 -12.53
C ILE A 121 -1.02 -6.38 -13.73
N ASP A 122 0.06 -7.03 -14.15
CA ASP A 122 0.89 -6.60 -15.28
C ASP A 122 0.10 -6.54 -16.60
N SER A 123 -0.74 -7.54 -16.87
CA SER A 123 -1.59 -7.58 -18.06
C SER A 123 -2.58 -6.41 -18.07
N ARG A 124 -3.23 -6.13 -16.93
CA ARG A 124 -4.18 -5.01 -16.82
C ARG A 124 -3.49 -3.67 -16.98
N LEU A 125 -2.33 -3.47 -16.37
CA LEU A 125 -1.53 -2.26 -16.52
C LEU A 125 -1.13 -2.04 -17.98
N SER A 126 -0.64 -3.08 -18.67
CA SER A 126 -0.23 -3.00 -20.08
C SER A 126 -1.41 -2.71 -21.02
N LYS A 127 -2.58 -3.31 -20.77
CA LYS A 127 -3.82 -3.00 -21.51
C LYS A 127 -4.28 -1.57 -21.27
N GLN A 128 -4.12 -1.09 -20.05
CA GLN A 128 -4.53 0.24 -19.65
C GLN A 128 -3.63 1.31 -20.28
N THR A 129 -2.32 1.13 -20.33
CA THR A 129 -1.38 2.08 -20.97
C THR A 129 -1.48 2.09 -22.51
N GLY A 130 -2.08 1.05 -23.11
CA GLY A 130 -2.16 0.92 -24.57
C GLY A 130 -0.82 0.60 -25.25
N SER A 131 0.20 0.25 -24.46
CA SER A 131 1.57 -0.01 -24.90
C SER A 131 2.23 -1.09 -24.02
N VAL A 132 3.16 -1.84 -24.60
CA VAL A 132 4.02 -2.76 -23.82
C VAL A 132 5.00 -1.92 -23.00
N ARG A 133 5.08 -2.19 -21.70
CA ARG A 133 5.94 -1.45 -20.76
C ARG A 133 7.43 -1.71 -21.08
N THR A 134 8.28 -0.69 -21.02
CA THR A 134 9.73 -0.78 -21.31
C THR A 134 10.56 -0.33 -20.10
N GLU A 135 11.90 -0.50 -20.15
CA GLU A 135 12.84 -0.02 -19.11
C GLU A 135 12.79 1.50 -18.89
N GLU A 136 12.45 2.24 -19.95
CA GLU A 136 12.42 3.71 -19.97
C GLU A 136 11.04 4.30 -19.65
N ASN A 137 9.97 3.51 -19.86
CA ASN A 137 8.58 3.93 -19.66
C ASN A 137 7.92 3.12 -18.54
N GLY A 138 7.89 3.72 -17.34
CA GLY A 138 7.17 3.20 -16.19
C GLY A 138 5.64 3.23 -16.36
N VAL A 139 4.93 2.87 -15.29
CA VAL A 139 3.45 2.92 -15.26
C VAL A 139 3.00 4.31 -14.82
N SER A 140 2.05 4.91 -15.53
CA SER A 140 1.40 6.15 -15.09
C SER A 140 0.67 5.95 -13.76
N ASP A 141 0.77 6.93 -12.85
CA ASP A 141 0.04 6.91 -11.58
C ASP A 141 -1.48 6.80 -11.80
N LEU A 142 -2.01 7.40 -12.87
CA LEU A 142 -3.43 7.35 -13.19
C LEU A 142 -3.87 5.95 -13.64
N ASP A 143 -3.05 5.28 -14.45
CA ASP A 143 -3.32 3.91 -14.88
C ASP A 143 -3.25 2.93 -13.70
N THR A 144 -2.27 3.14 -12.81
CA THR A 144 -2.19 2.36 -11.56
C THR A 144 -3.42 2.57 -10.69
N ALA A 145 -3.90 3.82 -10.56
CA ALA A 145 -5.08 4.14 -9.76
C ALA A 145 -6.32 3.40 -10.28
N MET A 146 -6.49 3.39 -11.61
CA MET A 146 -7.60 2.73 -12.27
C MET A 146 -7.52 1.20 -12.15
N VAL A 147 -6.35 0.61 -12.38
CA VAL A 147 -6.19 -0.85 -12.30
C VAL A 147 -6.37 -1.34 -10.85
N MET A 148 -5.84 -0.59 -9.88
CA MET A 148 -6.06 -0.90 -8.46
C MET A 148 -7.55 -0.83 -8.09
N ASP A 149 -8.27 0.22 -8.50
CA ASP A 149 -9.72 0.33 -8.27
C ASP A 149 -10.50 -0.80 -8.95
N ALA A 150 -10.16 -1.14 -10.20
CA ALA A 150 -10.83 -2.20 -10.95
C ALA A 150 -10.67 -3.58 -10.29
N ILE A 151 -9.43 -3.96 -9.93
CA ILE A 151 -9.17 -5.25 -9.27
C ILE A 151 -9.91 -5.32 -7.93
N VAL A 152 -9.83 -4.26 -7.11
CA VAL A 152 -10.50 -4.24 -5.80
C VAL A 152 -12.01 -4.29 -5.95
N ARG A 153 -12.58 -3.55 -6.92
CA ARG A 153 -14.01 -3.54 -7.20
C ARG A 153 -14.50 -4.91 -7.64
N GLU A 154 -13.80 -5.57 -8.55
CA GLU A 154 -14.15 -6.91 -9.03
C GLU A 154 -14.09 -7.95 -7.89
N ASN A 155 -12.99 -7.97 -7.15
CA ASN A 155 -12.77 -8.94 -6.07
C ASN A 155 -13.59 -8.65 -4.80
N SER A 156 -14.25 -7.49 -4.72
CA SER A 156 -15.22 -7.13 -3.67
C SER A 156 -16.67 -7.20 -4.14
N LYS A 157 -16.96 -7.74 -5.33
CA LYS A 157 -18.32 -7.79 -5.91
C LYS A 157 -18.98 -6.40 -6.01
N ASN A 158 -18.19 -5.39 -6.36
CA ASN A 158 -18.55 -3.98 -6.45
C ASN A 158 -18.84 -3.27 -5.11
N GLU A 159 -18.58 -3.89 -3.96
CA GLU A 159 -18.83 -3.27 -2.66
C GLU A 159 -17.76 -2.25 -2.25
N VAL A 160 -16.53 -2.38 -2.78
CA VAL A 160 -15.40 -1.53 -2.40
C VAL A 160 -14.83 -0.82 -3.63
N ARG A 161 -14.48 0.45 -3.43
CA ARG A 161 -13.79 1.32 -4.40
C ARG A 161 -12.50 1.85 -3.78
N ILE A 162 -11.57 2.30 -4.62
CA ILE A 162 -10.28 2.85 -4.21
C ILE A 162 -10.22 4.33 -4.56
N HIS A 163 -10.15 5.16 -3.54
CA HIS A 163 -9.71 6.54 -3.69
C HIS A 163 -8.19 6.58 -3.76
N THR A 164 -7.66 7.38 -4.69
CA THR A 164 -6.22 7.52 -4.87
C THR A 164 -5.77 8.97 -4.66
N ASP A 165 -4.80 9.15 -3.78
CA ASP A 165 -4.04 10.38 -3.63
C ASP A 165 -2.61 10.22 -4.19
N ILE A 166 -2.10 11.28 -4.82
CA ILE A 166 -0.69 11.41 -5.19
C ILE A 166 -0.15 12.61 -4.43
N ILE A 167 0.74 12.35 -3.48
CA ILE A 167 1.34 13.36 -2.61
C ILE A 167 2.79 13.55 -3.07
N LYS A 168 3.10 14.71 -3.67
CA LYS A 168 4.45 15.02 -4.14
C LYS A 168 5.39 15.27 -2.96
N ALA A 169 6.66 14.90 -3.12
CA ALA A 169 7.70 15.27 -2.17
C ALA A 169 7.83 16.81 -2.10
N PRO A 170 8.19 17.38 -0.93
CA PRO A 170 8.58 16.69 0.30
C PRO A 170 7.38 16.17 1.11
N LEU A 171 7.43 14.88 1.44
CA LEU A 171 6.47 14.22 2.31
C LEU A 171 6.67 14.63 3.76
N LYS A 172 5.58 14.86 4.47
CA LYS A 172 5.55 15.06 5.92
C LYS A 172 5.35 13.71 6.61
N LEU A 173 5.78 13.61 7.87
CA LEU A 173 5.56 12.41 8.67
C LEU A 173 4.07 12.04 8.76
N ASN A 174 3.18 13.04 8.88
CA ASN A 174 1.74 12.80 8.93
C ASN A 174 1.20 12.19 7.63
N ASP A 175 1.77 12.51 6.46
CA ASP A 175 1.33 11.89 5.20
C ASP A 175 1.54 10.37 5.25
N LEU A 176 2.68 9.94 5.81
CA LEU A 176 3.04 8.54 5.96
C LEU A 176 2.22 7.86 7.07
N ILE A 177 2.02 8.53 8.21
CA ILE A 177 1.23 8.00 9.32
C ILE A 177 -0.24 7.81 8.89
N ASP A 178 -0.81 8.78 8.17
CA ASP A 178 -2.17 8.72 7.68
C ASP A 178 -2.37 7.62 6.62
N THR A 179 -1.29 7.15 5.99
CA THR A 179 -1.31 6.02 5.05
C THR A 179 -1.40 4.67 5.75
N MET A 180 -1.21 4.61 7.08
CA MET A 180 -1.26 3.35 7.85
C MET A 180 -2.58 3.11 8.57
N GLN A 181 -3.52 4.04 8.50
CA GLN A 181 -4.83 3.89 9.14
C GLN A 181 -5.67 2.88 8.36
N ASN A 182 -6.46 2.05 9.06
CA ASN A 182 -7.43 1.16 8.45
C ASN A 182 -6.82 0.25 7.35
N PHE A 183 -7.50 0.10 6.22
CA PHE A 183 -6.99 -0.52 5.01
C PHE A 183 -6.28 0.45 4.06
N ARG A 184 -5.97 1.69 4.47
CA ARG A 184 -5.18 2.57 3.60
C ARG A 184 -3.86 1.89 3.28
N SER A 185 -3.35 2.07 2.08
CA SER A 185 -2.05 1.53 1.67
C SER A 185 -1.37 2.50 0.73
N GLY A 186 -0.11 2.24 0.40
CA GLY A 186 0.60 3.09 -0.54
C GLY A 186 2.03 2.65 -0.74
N TYR A 187 2.65 3.23 -1.75
CA TYR A 187 4.07 3.07 -2.04
C TYR A 187 4.70 4.42 -2.36
N LEU A 188 6.00 4.51 -2.11
CA LEU A 188 6.81 5.65 -2.52
C LEU A 188 7.26 5.46 -3.96
N ILE A 189 7.21 6.54 -4.73
CA ILE A 189 7.87 6.66 -6.03
C ILE A 189 9.23 7.28 -5.75
N VAL A 190 10.28 6.53 -6.05
CA VAL A 190 11.65 6.88 -5.68
C VAL A 190 12.62 6.66 -6.81
N THR A 191 13.71 7.42 -6.81
CA THR A 191 14.85 7.23 -7.72
C THR A 191 16.03 6.72 -6.88
N PRO A 192 16.43 5.45 -6.99
CA PRO A 192 17.53 4.91 -6.20
C PRO A 192 18.88 5.50 -6.63
N LYS A 193 19.81 5.63 -5.68
CA LYS A 193 21.21 5.95 -5.96
C LYS A 193 22.06 4.68 -5.90
N SER A 194 22.70 4.35 -7.02
CA SER A 194 23.62 3.20 -7.11
C SER A 194 24.79 3.35 -6.16
N HIS A 195 25.05 2.32 -5.36
CA HIS A 195 26.24 2.27 -4.47
C HIS A 195 27.54 2.19 -5.26
N SER A 196 27.57 1.41 -6.34
CA SER A 196 28.80 1.16 -7.11
C SER A 196 29.20 2.34 -7.98
N THR A 197 28.23 3.07 -8.54
CA THR A 197 28.51 4.15 -9.50
C THR A 197 28.21 5.55 -8.97
N GLY A 198 27.47 5.67 -7.87
CA GLY A 198 26.97 6.94 -7.34
C GLY A 198 25.88 7.61 -8.20
N LYS A 199 25.53 7.01 -9.35
CA LYS A 199 24.53 7.55 -10.29
C LYS A 199 23.10 7.26 -9.83
N MET A 200 22.18 8.11 -10.25
CA MET A 200 20.75 7.85 -10.12
C MET A 200 20.33 6.75 -11.10
N LEU A 201 19.55 5.78 -10.61
CA LEU A 201 18.92 4.73 -11.41
C LEU A 201 17.54 5.19 -11.89
N ASN A 202 16.82 4.32 -12.61
CA ASN A 202 15.44 4.58 -13.01
C ASN A 202 14.49 4.60 -11.81
N ASP A 203 13.33 5.21 -12.00
CA ASP A 203 12.29 5.27 -10.98
C ASP A 203 11.82 3.88 -10.54
N HIS A 204 11.48 3.79 -9.26
CA HIS A 204 11.15 2.57 -8.56
C HIS A 204 9.98 2.80 -7.59
N ALA A 205 9.24 1.73 -7.31
CA ALA A 205 8.13 1.74 -6.37
C ALA A 205 8.47 0.91 -5.13
N ALA A 206 8.41 1.53 -3.94
CA ALA A 206 8.70 0.88 -2.67
C ALA A 206 7.48 0.93 -1.74
N THR A 207 6.90 -0.23 -1.40
CA THR A 207 5.66 -0.31 -0.59
C THR A 207 5.90 0.20 0.83
N LEU A 208 5.05 1.12 1.31
CA LEU A 208 5.13 1.64 2.67
C LEU A 208 4.54 0.64 3.66
N ILE A 209 5.39 0.02 4.49
CA ILE A 209 4.96 -0.92 5.55
C ILE A 209 4.65 -0.17 6.83
N ARG A 210 5.51 0.77 7.26
CA ARG A 210 5.33 1.47 8.53
C ARG A 210 6.01 2.83 8.52
N ALA A 211 5.44 3.78 9.25
CA ALA A 211 6.09 4.96 9.78
C ALA A 211 5.82 5.00 11.30
N ASP A 212 6.77 5.44 12.11
CA ASP A 212 6.55 5.65 13.55
C ASP A 212 6.63 7.13 13.94
N ARG A 213 6.23 7.44 15.18
CA ARG A 213 6.23 8.81 15.71
C ARG A 213 7.63 9.42 15.83
N SER A 214 8.67 8.57 15.85
CA SER A 214 10.07 9.00 15.83
C SER A 214 10.57 9.28 14.41
N GLY A 215 9.73 9.06 13.39
CA GLY A 215 10.04 9.32 11.99
C GLY A 215 10.66 8.14 11.24
N TYR A 216 10.86 6.99 11.88
CA TYR A 216 11.40 5.82 11.18
C TYR A 216 10.37 5.24 10.24
N ILE A 217 10.82 4.91 9.04
CA ILE A 217 10.00 4.39 7.96
C ILE A 217 10.53 3.03 7.56
N THR A 218 9.63 2.07 7.37
CA THR A 218 9.91 0.73 6.84
C THR A 218 9.24 0.59 5.48
N LEU A 219 10.05 0.22 4.48
CA LEU A 219 9.63 -0.01 3.10
C LEU A 219 9.88 -1.47 2.71
N ALA A 220 8.96 -2.04 1.93
CA ALA A 220 9.16 -3.29 1.20
C ALA A 220 9.71 -2.96 -0.19
N THR A 221 10.93 -3.40 -0.48
CA THR A 221 11.57 -3.20 -1.79
C THR A 221 12.57 -4.32 -2.10
N TRP A 222 12.61 -4.81 -3.34
CA TRP A 222 13.54 -5.84 -3.83
C TRP A 222 13.68 -7.08 -2.94
N GLY A 223 12.57 -7.62 -2.45
CA GLY A 223 12.62 -8.78 -1.56
C GLY A 223 13.15 -8.49 -0.15
N GLN A 224 13.42 -7.21 0.18
CA GLN A 224 14.06 -6.78 1.42
C GLN A 224 13.21 -5.74 2.17
N LEU A 225 13.52 -5.56 3.46
CA LEU A 225 12.90 -4.56 4.32
C LEU A 225 13.87 -3.41 4.58
N TYR A 226 13.59 -2.26 4.00
CA TYR A 226 14.41 -1.07 4.17
C TYR A 226 13.86 -0.27 5.34
N ARG A 227 14.63 -0.08 6.41
CA ARG A 227 14.30 0.82 7.52
C ARG A 227 15.19 2.06 7.48
N GLY A 228 14.62 3.25 7.63
CA GLY A 228 15.35 4.51 7.45
C GLY A 228 14.57 5.74 7.87
N LEU A 229 15.10 6.92 7.52
CA LEU A 229 14.52 8.24 7.81
C LEU A 229 14.43 9.08 6.54
N LEU A 230 13.42 9.94 6.45
CA LEU A 230 13.41 11.00 5.43
C LEU A 230 14.31 12.16 5.87
N LYS A 231 15.20 12.59 4.96
CA LYS A 231 16.05 13.77 5.12
C LYS A 231 15.88 14.71 3.94
N LYS A 232 15.81 16.00 4.22
CA LYS A 232 15.86 17.02 3.18
C LYS A 232 17.33 17.28 2.83
N ARG A 233 17.65 17.30 1.54
CA ARG A 233 18.93 17.70 0.96
C ARG A 233 18.67 18.86 -0.02
N PRO A 234 19.71 19.58 -0.49
CA PRO A 234 19.52 20.68 -1.45
C PRO A 234 18.78 20.29 -2.73
N ASP A 235 18.94 19.04 -3.17
CA ASP A 235 18.39 18.53 -4.42
C ASP A 235 17.05 17.79 -4.27
N GLY A 236 16.49 17.70 -3.07
CA GLY A 236 15.20 17.04 -2.82
C GLY A 236 15.08 16.38 -1.45
N GLN A 237 14.08 15.52 -1.31
CA GLN A 237 13.91 14.68 -0.12
C GLN A 237 14.44 13.28 -0.39
N TRP A 238 15.11 12.70 0.59
CA TRP A 238 15.78 11.41 0.48
C TRP A 238 15.37 10.50 1.62
N PHE A 239 15.10 9.24 1.32
CA PHE A 239 15.06 8.18 2.31
C PHE A 239 16.48 7.64 2.51
N ILE A 240 16.96 7.74 3.74
CA ILE A 240 18.29 7.28 4.15
C ILE A 240 18.12 6.00 4.96
N PRO A 241 18.49 4.82 4.42
CA PRO A 241 18.40 3.58 5.15
C PRO A 241 19.39 3.57 6.33
N GLN A 242 19.03 2.81 7.36
CA GLN A 242 19.92 2.53 8.50
C GLN A 242 20.99 1.51 8.15
N ASP A 243 20.62 0.53 7.33
CA ASP A 243 21.57 -0.44 6.80
C ASP A 243 22.35 0.20 5.64
N PRO A 244 23.69 0.31 5.74
CA PRO A 244 24.51 0.94 4.70
C PRO A 244 24.58 0.12 3.40
N THR A 245 24.18 -1.17 3.41
CA THR A 245 24.12 -1.99 2.20
C THR A 245 22.91 -1.66 1.33
N HIS A 246 21.87 -1.05 1.93
CA HIS A 246 20.68 -0.60 1.21
C HIS A 246 20.94 0.73 0.50
N MET A 247 20.44 0.88 -0.73
CA MET A 247 20.56 2.12 -1.49
C MET A 247 19.77 3.27 -0.86
N GLU A 248 20.34 4.48 -0.88
CA GLU A 248 19.58 5.70 -0.61
C GLU A 248 18.58 5.94 -1.73
N LEU A 249 17.39 6.43 -1.38
CA LEU A 249 16.29 6.58 -2.33
C LEU A 249 15.84 8.05 -2.36
N LYS A 250 15.98 8.72 -3.51
CA LYS A 250 15.42 10.07 -3.70
C LYS A 250 13.92 9.97 -3.85
N VAL A 251 13.16 10.65 -3.01
CA VAL A 251 11.69 10.55 -2.97
C VAL A 251 11.08 11.56 -3.94
N GLN A 252 10.27 11.06 -4.87
CA GLN A 252 9.55 11.88 -5.85
C GLN A 252 8.11 12.14 -5.39
N ALA A 253 7.41 11.09 -4.97
CA ALA A 253 6.03 11.17 -4.48
C ALA A 253 5.66 9.95 -3.64
N MET A 254 4.45 9.98 -3.08
CA MET A 254 3.77 8.82 -2.53
C MET A 254 2.41 8.67 -3.21
N MET A 255 2.12 7.45 -3.67
CA MET A 255 0.78 7.08 -4.09
C MET A 255 0.08 6.39 -2.93
N ARG A 256 -1.11 6.88 -2.57
CA ARG A 256 -1.91 6.37 -1.45
C ARG A 256 -3.26 5.88 -1.95
N PHE A 257 -3.60 4.65 -1.57
CA PHE A 257 -4.88 4.01 -1.84
C PHE A 257 -5.72 4.00 -0.56
N ILE A 258 -6.95 4.49 -0.65
CA ILE A 258 -7.91 4.53 0.45
C ILE A 258 -9.15 3.72 0.02
N PRO A 259 -9.30 2.47 0.50
CA PRO A 259 -10.49 1.69 0.23
C PRO A 259 -11.71 2.24 0.95
N PHE A 260 -12.84 2.34 0.24
CA PHE A 260 -14.10 2.84 0.79
C PHE A 260 -15.29 2.08 0.20
N ARG A 261 -16.39 2.00 0.95
CA ARG A 261 -17.69 1.56 0.45
C ARG A 261 -18.48 2.79 0.01
N PRO A 262 -18.85 2.92 -1.28
CA PRO A 262 -19.72 3.99 -1.74
C PRO A 262 -21.09 3.89 -1.06
N THR A 263 -21.70 5.03 -0.74
CA THR A 263 -23.10 5.12 -0.31
C THR A 263 -23.97 5.02 -1.55
N THR A 264 -24.84 4.01 -1.64
CA THR A 264 -25.80 3.89 -2.75
C THR A 264 -27.08 4.67 -2.43
N PRO A 265 -27.94 4.96 -3.42
CA PRO A 265 -29.27 5.53 -3.16
C PRO A 265 -30.14 4.67 -2.24
N GLU A 266 -29.90 3.36 -2.16
CA GLU A 266 -30.61 2.41 -1.30
C GLU A 266 -30.14 2.48 0.17
N ASP A 267 -28.97 3.05 0.43
CA ASP A 267 -28.43 3.26 1.78
C ASP A 267 -28.95 4.57 2.43
N ARG A 268 -29.81 5.34 1.75
CA ARG A 268 -30.38 6.63 2.20
C ARG A 268 -31.86 6.51 2.54
#